data_AF-A0A2U1KR85-F1
#
_entry.id   AF-A0A2U1KR85-F1
#
_cell.length_a   1.000
_cell.length_b   1.000
_cell.length_c   1.000
_cell.angle_alpha   90.00
_cell.angle_beta   90.00
_cell.angle_gamma   90.00
#
_symmetry.space_group_name_H-M   'P 1'
#
loop_
_entity.id
_entity.type
_entity.pdbx_description
1 polymer ?
#
loop_
_entity_poly.entity_id
_entity_poly.type
_entity_poly.pdbx_seq_one_letter_code
_entity_poly.pdbx_strand_id
1 'polypeptide(L)'
;MDMYRTWSKDKGSSTMVMVDIKEWLENFILNMVLRMLFGSSFSSEIQNADQFKNAIKRFLELLGAFVPSDIVPSLKWLDLGGFEKKMTETAKEIDVIVDEWLQVHKKKIKSTQKVDGSKDQVFIATLFSRVQEELKLDLCSFSVDAIVKSTCLAIFAAASHTTTVTLTWALALIVNNPPSIIHGFELQNPSNELIDMTESPGFTTPKATPLELLVAPRLLPQMYGEST
;
A
#
# COMPACT_ATOMS: atom_id res chain seq x y z
N MET A 1 -6.17 -9.50 -0.18
CA MET A 1 -6.87 -10.56 -0.94
C MET A 1 -5.82 -11.43 -1.60
N ASP A 2 -6.10 -12.73 -1.72
CA ASP A 2 -5.21 -13.72 -2.34
C ASP A 2 -5.60 -13.91 -3.82
N MET A 3 -4.61 -13.99 -4.70
CA MET A 3 -4.80 -14.24 -6.14
C MET A 3 -5.54 -15.57 -6.40
N TYR A 4 -5.30 -16.59 -5.57
CA TYR A 4 -6.02 -17.87 -5.65
C TYR A 4 -7.51 -17.68 -5.35
N ARG A 5 -7.88 -16.85 -4.37
CA ARG A 5 -9.28 -16.56 -4.04
C ARG A 5 -10.00 -15.80 -5.16
N THR A 6 -9.32 -14.83 -5.78
CA THR A 6 -9.84 -14.12 -6.96
C THR A 6 -10.06 -15.10 -8.11
N TRP A 7 -9.07 -15.93 -8.44
CA TRP A 7 -9.21 -16.97 -9.44
C TRP A 7 -10.36 -17.94 -9.13
N SER A 8 -10.44 -18.45 -7.89
CA SER A 8 -11.48 -19.42 -7.48
C SER A 8 -12.89 -18.86 -7.62
N LYS A 9 -13.06 -17.57 -7.31
CA LYS A 9 -14.34 -16.86 -7.42
C LYS A 9 -14.74 -16.60 -8.88
N ASP A 10 -13.79 -16.21 -9.71
CA ASP A 10 -14.07 -15.64 -11.03
C ASP A 10 -13.86 -16.64 -12.19
N LYS A 11 -13.28 -17.83 -11.93
CA LYS A 11 -12.97 -18.83 -12.97
C LYS A 11 -14.18 -19.34 -13.76
N GLY A 12 -15.36 -19.43 -13.17
CA GLY A 12 -16.54 -20.04 -13.82
C GLY A 12 -16.20 -21.41 -14.42
N SER A 13 -16.35 -21.55 -15.75
CA SER A 13 -15.94 -22.73 -16.52
C SER A 13 -14.54 -22.64 -17.15
N SER A 14 -13.87 -21.49 -17.04
CA SER A 14 -12.53 -21.25 -17.57
C SER A 14 -11.46 -21.81 -16.61
N THR A 15 -10.33 -22.24 -17.17
CA THR A 15 -9.14 -22.61 -16.38
C THR A 15 -8.30 -21.39 -15.98
N MET A 16 -8.45 -20.27 -16.70
CA MET A 16 -7.70 -19.03 -16.49
C MET A 16 -8.63 -17.84 -16.25
N VAL A 17 -8.19 -16.92 -15.40
CA VAL A 17 -8.90 -15.67 -15.11
C VAL A 17 -8.02 -14.50 -15.51
N MET A 18 -8.60 -13.52 -16.19
CA MET A 18 -7.93 -12.26 -16.50
C MET A 18 -7.84 -11.41 -15.23
N VAL A 19 -6.63 -10.96 -14.91
CA VAL A 19 -6.35 -10.15 -13.73
C VAL A 19 -5.61 -8.89 -14.15
N ASP A 20 -6.09 -7.73 -13.70
CA ASP A 20 -5.31 -6.50 -13.70
C ASP A 20 -4.21 -6.63 -12.64
N ILE A 21 -2.98 -6.84 -13.10
CA ILE A 21 -1.83 -7.07 -12.24
C ILE A 21 -1.47 -5.83 -11.43
N LYS A 22 -1.69 -4.63 -12.00
CA LYS A 22 -1.42 -3.37 -11.30
C LYS A 22 -2.37 -3.23 -10.12
N GLU A 23 -3.68 -3.36 -10.34
CA GLU A 23 -4.66 -3.26 -9.25
C GLU A 23 -4.44 -4.33 -8.17
N TRP A 24 -4.11 -5.56 -8.59
CA TRP A 24 -3.82 -6.63 -7.64
C TRP A 24 -2.58 -6.33 -6.79
N LEU A 25 -1.47 -5.92 -7.41
CA LEU A 25 -0.23 -5.53 -6.71
C LEU A 25 -0.46 -4.34 -5.78
N GLU A 26 -1.21 -3.31 -6.22
CA GLU A 26 -1.53 -2.16 -5.37
C GLU A 26 -2.22 -2.59 -4.08
N ASN A 27 -3.28 -3.39 -4.19
CA ASN A 27 -4.01 -3.87 -3.02
C ASN A 27 -3.13 -4.76 -2.12
N PHE A 28 -2.28 -5.60 -2.70
CA PHE A 28 -1.36 -6.47 -1.96
C PHE A 28 -0.29 -5.67 -1.20
N ILE A 29 0.41 -4.76 -1.88
CA ILE A 29 1.48 -3.94 -1.31
C ILE A 29 0.93 -3.00 -0.24
N LEU A 30 -0.21 -2.32 -0.50
CA LEU A 30 -0.84 -1.46 0.49
C LEU A 30 -1.14 -2.23 1.79
N ASN A 31 -1.70 -3.43 1.67
CA ASN A 31 -2.01 -4.25 2.84
C ASN A 31 -0.75 -4.77 3.56
N MET A 32 0.28 -5.15 2.81
CA MET A 32 1.57 -5.59 3.37
C MET A 32 2.24 -4.47 4.17
N VAL A 33 2.36 -3.27 3.57
CA VAL A 33 3.00 -2.11 4.20
C VAL A 33 2.18 -1.66 5.42
N LEU A 34 0.85 -1.68 5.35
CA LEU A 34 -0.02 -1.39 6.49
C LEU A 34 0.25 -2.32 7.67
N ARG A 35 0.33 -3.63 7.40
CA ARG A 35 0.58 -4.64 8.43
C ARG A 35 1.97 -4.52 9.04
N MET A 36 2.97 -4.20 8.22
CA MET A 36 4.34 -3.99 8.69
C MET A 36 4.44 -2.73 9.57
N LEU A 37 3.80 -1.64 9.17
CA LEU A 37 3.90 -0.36 9.87
C LEU A 37 3.05 -0.29 11.13
N PHE A 38 1.81 -0.77 11.07
CA PHE A 38 0.80 -0.55 12.11
C PHE A 38 0.32 -1.86 12.77
N GLY A 39 0.67 -3.02 12.21
CA GLY A 39 0.24 -4.32 12.72
C GLY A 39 -1.16 -4.71 12.27
N SER A 40 -1.84 -3.85 11.49
CA SER A 40 -3.23 -4.02 11.09
C SER A 40 -3.38 -4.33 9.60
N SER A 41 -4.49 -4.98 9.25
CA SER A 41 -4.85 -5.30 7.86
C SER A 41 -6.21 -4.73 7.49
N PHE A 42 -6.43 -4.46 6.19
CA PHE A 42 -7.74 -3.98 5.70
C PHE A 42 -8.88 -4.99 5.95
N SER A 43 -8.57 -6.27 6.18
CA SER A 43 -9.57 -7.35 6.16
C SER A 43 -10.14 -7.76 7.52
N SER A 44 -9.62 -7.29 8.65
CA SER A 44 -10.00 -7.91 9.94
C SER A 44 -10.10 -7.01 11.18
N GLU A 45 -9.60 -5.77 11.15
CA GLU A 45 -9.41 -5.00 12.40
C GLU A 45 -9.95 -3.56 12.40
N ILE A 46 -10.41 -3.05 11.26
CA ILE A 46 -10.86 -1.66 11.13
C ILE A 46 -12.39 -1.66 10.98
N GLN A 47 -13.11 -1.10 11.96
CA GLN A 47 -14.47 -0.61 11.69
C GLN A 47 -14.34 0.46 10.60
N ASN A 48 -14.97 0.25 9.45
CA ASN A 48 -14.86 1.08 8.24
C ASN A 48 -13.57 0.90 7.41
N ALA A 49 -13.09 -0.34 7.23
CA ALA A 49 -11.97 -0.65 6.33
C ALA A 49 -12.08 0.01 4.94
N ASP A 50 -13.28 0.08 4.36
CA ASP A 50 -13.53 0.76 3.08
C ASP A 50 -13.32 2.27 3.16
N GLN A 51 -13.74 2.92 4.26
CA GLN A 51 -13.49 4.34 4.48
C GLN A 51 -11.99 4.62 4.54
N PHE A 52 -11.25 3.81 5.30
CA PHE A 52 -9.80 3.96 5.41
C PHE A 52 -9.12 3.73 4.06
N LYS A 53 -9.49 2.66 3.34
CA LYS A 53 -8.98 2.39 1.99
C LYS A 53 -9.22 3.56 1.05
N ASN A 54 -10.40 4.18 1.11
CA ASN A 54 -10.74 5.35 0.30
C ASN A 54 -9.99 6.62 0.75
N ALA A 55 -9.74 6.82 2.05
CA ALA A 55 -8.90 7.91 2.55
C ALA A 55 -7.45 7.77 2.07
N ILE A 56 -6.89 6.56 2.13
CA ILE A 56 -5.55 6.26 1.62
C ILE A 56 -5.45 6.48 0.11
N LYS A 57 -6.41 5.98 -0.68
CA LYS A 57 -6.43 6.21 -2.14
C LYS A 57 -6.43 7.71 -2.45
N ARG A 58 -7.31 8.48 -1.81
CA ARG A 58 -7.35 9.95 -1.96
C ARG A 58 -6.02 10.60 -1.57
N PHE A 59 -5.41 10.18 -0.47
CA PHE A 59 -4.12 10.71 -0.04
C PHE A 59 -3.02 10.48 -1.08
N LEU A 60 -2.95 9.26 -1.60
CA LEU A 60 -1.99 8.88 -2.62
C LEU A 60 -2.23 9.63 -3.95
N GLU A 61 -3.48 9.82 -4.36
CA GLU A 61 -3.85 10.64 -5.51
C GLU A 61 -3.44 12.11 -5.32
N LEU A 62 -3.69 12.67 -4.13
CA LEU A 62 -3.36 14.05 -3.79
C LEU A 62 -1.86 14.29 -3.68
N LEU A 63 -1.07 13.30 -3.24
CA LEU A 63 0.39 13.39 -3.21
C LEU A 63 1.01 13.63 -4.59
N GLY A 64 0.40 13.09 -5.65
CA GLY A 64 0.85 13.26 -7.03
C GLY A 64 0.11 14.36 -7.79
N ALA A 65 -0.81 15.08 -7.14
CA ALA A 65 -1.67 16.04 -7.82
C ALA A 65 -0.92 17.33 -8.16
N PHE A 66 -1.20 17.87 -9.34
CA PHE A 66 -0.77 19.20 -9.72
C PHE A 66 -1.63 20.25 -9.01
N VAL A 67 -1.01 21.09 -8.18
CA VAL A 67 -1.71 22.18 -7.48
C VAL A 67 -1.31 23.53 -8.09
N PRO A 68 -2.25 24.30 -8.66
CA PRO A 68 -1.93 25.59 -9.29
C PRO A 68 -1.21 26.59 -8.38
N SER A 69 -1.49 26.56 -7.08
CA SER A 69 -0.85 27.43 -6.09
C SER A 69 0.64 27.15 -5.90
N ASP A 70 1.13 25.97 -6.26
CA ASP A 70 2.57 25.64 -6.18
C ASP A 70 3.38 26.37 -7.26
N ILE A 71 2.74 26.74 -8.37
CA ILE A 71 3.35 27.53 -9.45
C ILE A 71 3.06 29.02 -9.27
N VAL A 72 1.83 29.36 -8.88
CA VAL A 72 1.39 30.74 -8.69
C VAL A 72 0.91 30.94 -7.25
N PRO A 73 1.83 31.22 -6.30
CA PRO A 73 1.51 31.31 -4.87
C PRO A 73 0.41 32.32 -4.53
N SER A 74 0.24 33.38 -5.32
CA SER A 74 -0.81 34.38 -5.12
C SER A 74 -2.23 33.85 -5.34
N LEU A 75 -2.41 32.69 -5.99
CA LEU A 75 -3.72 32.02 -6.17
C LEU A 75 -4.07 31.09 -5.01
N LYS A 76 -3.22 30.97 -3.99
CA LYS A 76 -3.43 30.08 -2.83
C LYS A 76 -4.77 30.32 -2.13
N TRP A 77 -5.14 31.58 -1.93
CA TRP A 77 -6.38 31.95 -1.22
C TRP A 77 -7.66 31.49 -1.94
N LEU A 78 -7.60 31.25 -3.25
CA LEU A 78 -8.74 30.79 -4.04
C LEU A 78 -8.96 29.28 -3.94
N ASP A 79 -7.93 28.51 -3.54
CA ASP A 79 -7.93 27.04 -3.59
C ASP A 79 -8.50 26.52 -4.91
N LEU A 80 -7.93 26.97 -6.05
CA LEU A 80 -8.42 26.62 -7.38
C LEU A 80 -8.38 25.09 -7.60
N GLY A 81 -9.55 24.46 -7.66
CA GLY A 81 -9.70 23.00 -7.73
C GLY A 81 -9.98 22.30 -6.39
N GLY A 82 -9.96 23.05 -5.28
CA GLY A 82 -10.28 22.58 -3.94
C GLY A 82 -9.23 21.63 -3.35
N PHE A 83 -7.98 21.71 -3.80
CA PHE A 83 -6.93 20.77 -3.43
C PHE A 83 -6.53 20.90 -1.97
N GLU A 84 -6.33 22.12 -1.46
CA GLU A 84 -5.93 22.34 -0.06
C GLU A 84 -7.02 21.84 0.90
N LYS A 85 -8.29 22.11 0.56
CA LYS A 85 -9.42 21.59 1.31
C LYS A 85 -9.45 20.06 1.31
N LYS A 86 -9.33 19.42 0.14
CA LYS A 86 -9.31 17.95 0.01
C LYS A 86 -8.14 17.32 0.77
N MET A 87 -6.95 17.92 0.69
CA MET A 87 -5.76 17.48 1.42
C MET A 87 -6.01 17.58 2.93
N THR A 88 -6.56 18.69 3.41
CA THR A 88 -6.86 18.89 4.83
C THR A 88 -7.88 17.89 5.36
N GLU A 89 -8.96 17.65 4.61
CA GLU A 89 -10.00 16.68 4.96
C GLU A 89 -9.41 15.26 5.00
N THR A 90 -8.66 14.88 3.97
CA THR A 90 -8.01 13.56 3.88
C THR A 90 -6.98 13.36 4.99
N ALA A 91 -6.17 14.38 5.31
CA ALA A 91 -5.20 14.33 6.39
C ALA A 91 -5.86 14.12 7.75
N LYS A 92 -7.00 14.77 8.03
CA LYS A 92 -7.77 14.57 9.26
C LYS A 92 -8.30 13.14 9.37
N GLU A 93 -8.86 12.60 8.30
CA GLU A 93 -9.37 11.22 8.28
C GLU A 93 -8.25 10.20 8.56
N ILE A 94 -7.08 10.38 7.94
CA ILE A 94 -5.93 9.50 8.17
C ILE A 94 -5.37 9.67 9.58
N ASP A 95 -5.26 10.91 10.07
CA ASP A 95 -4.68 11.18 11.40
C ASP A 95 -5.46 10.49 12.52
N VAL A 96 -6.80 10.50 12.45
CA VAL A 96 -7.66 9.79 13.42
C VAL A 96 -7.29 8.31 13.49
N ILE A 97 -7.17 7.65 12.34
CA ILE A 97 -6.95 6.20 12.25
C ILE A 97 -5.53 5.84 12.69
N VAL A 98 -4.53 6.60 12.25
CA VAL A 98 -3.14 6.38 12.65
C VAL A 98 -2.95 6.66 14.14
N ASP A 99 -3.65 7.65 14.69
CA ASP A 99 -3.64 7.92 16.13
C ASP A 99 -4.21 6.76 16.93
N GLU A 100 -5.37 6.22 16.53
CA GLU A 100 -5.97 5.05 17.18
C GLU A 100 -5.00 3.86 17.27
N TRP A 101 -4.31 3.52 16.17
CA TRP A 101 -3.29 2.47 16.17
C TRP A 101 -2.11 2.79 17.08
N LEU A 102 -1.61 4.03 17.05
CA LEU A 102 -0.54 4.46 17.93
C LEU A 102 -0.95 4.31 19.39
N GLN A 103 -2.16 4.72 19.77
CA GLN A 103 -2.64 4.60 21.14
C GLN A 103 -2.79 3.13 21.58
N VAL A 104 -3.25 2.24 20.70
CA VAL A 104 -3.30 0.79 20.99
C VAL A 104 -1.93 0.26 21.36
N HIS A 105 -0.89 0.62 20.59
CA HIS A 105 0.48 0.18 20.88
C HIS A 105 1.06 0.85 22.13
N LYS A 106 0.81 2.15 22.35
CA LYS A 106 1.23 2.86 23.58
C LYS A 106 0.63 2.24 24.84
N LYS A 107 -0.63 1.81 24.80
CA LYS A 107 -1.27 1.10 25.92
C LYS A 107 -0.59 -0.23 26.21
N LYS A 108 -0.31 -1.04 25.18
CA LYS A 108 0.41 -2.33 25.31
C LYS A 108 1.80 -2.17 25.92
N ILE A 109 2.54 -1.14 25.50
CA ILE A 109 3.87 -0.83 26.05
C ILE A 109 3.79 -0.50 27.56
N LYS A 110 2.79 0.28 27.97
CA LYS A 110 2.61 0.66 29.39
C LYS A 110 2.17 -0.49 30.29
N SER A 111 1.39 -1.44 29.75
CA SER A 111 0.87 -2.57 30.54
C SER A 111 1.88 -3.68 30.78
N THR A 112 2.91 -3.80 29.95
CA THR A 112 3.82 -4.95 29.99
C THR A 112 5.21 -4.51 30.42
N GLN A 113 5.48 -4.60 31.73
CA GLN A 113 6.70 -4.08 32.37
C GLN A 113 8.01 -4.82 32.01
N LYS A 114 7.97 -5.78 31.07
CA LYS A 114 9.11 -6.46 30.42
C LYS A 114 8.53 -7.31 29.29
N VAL A 115 8.74 -6.95 28.02
CA VAL A 115 8.48 -7.87 26.91
C VAL A 115 9.81 -8.33 26.35
N ASP A 116 10.04 -9.62 26.56
CA ASP A 116 11.02 -10.45 25.86
C ASP A 116 10.94 -10.18 24.36
N GLY A 117 12.06 -9.74 23.78
CA GLY A 117 12.13 -9.40 22.38
C GLY A 117 11.94 -10.65 21.52
N SER A 118 11.01 -10.61 20.55
CA SER A 118 11.32 -10.96 19.16
C SER A 118 10.13 -11.29 18.26
N LYS A 119 8.87 -11.39 18.73
CA LYS A 119 7.82 -11.95 17.84
C LYS A 119 6.71 -11.02 17.32
N ASP A 120 6.45 -9.88 17.95
CA ASP A 120 5.38 -8.95 17.50
C ASP A 120 5.85 -7.48 17.40
N GLN A 121 7.05 -7.22 16.89
CA GLN A 121 7.52 -5.84 16.71
C GLN A 121 6.88 -5.19 15.48
N VAL A 122 5.80 -4.45 15.73
CA VAL A 122 5.21 -3.52 14.76
C VAL A 122 6.07 -2.26 14.71
N PHE A 123 6.34 -1.76 13.50
CA PHE A 123 7.26 -0.62 13.29
C PHE A 123 6.86 0.63 14.09
N ILE A 124 5.58 1.01 14.12
CA ILE A 124 5.13 2.23 14.85
C ILE A 124 5.46 2.18 16.35
N ALA A 125 5.38 1.00 16.98
CA ALA A 125 5.72 0.81 18.39
C ALA A 125 7.22 0.92 18.64
N THR A 126 8.03 0.33 17.74
CA THR A 126 9.49 0.42 17.77
C THR A 126 9.96 1.86 17.56
N LEU A 127 9.42 2.54 16.54
CA LEU A 127 9.74 3.93 16.25
C LEU A 127 9.35 4.84 17.42
N PHE A 128 8.15 4.67 17.99
CA PHE A 128 7.72 5.45 19.16
C PHE A 128 8.69 5.32 20.33
N SER A 129 9.10 4.09 20.66
CA SER A 129 10.03 3.84 21.77
C SER A 129 11.39 4.51 21.53
N ARG A 130 11.91 4.44 20.30
CA ARG A 130 13.19 5.06 19.91
C ARG A 130 13.11 6.58 19.93
N VAL A 131 12.10 7.17 19.29
CA VAL A 131 11.92 8.62 19.24
C VAL A 131 11.69 9.18 20.65
N GLN A 132 10.91 8.49 21.49
CA GLN A 132 10.70 8.90 22.88
C GLN A 132 11.98 8.82 23.73
N GLU A 133 12.87 7.86 23.48
CA GLU A 133 14.16 7.76 24.14
C GLU A 133 15.09 8.92 23.74
N GLU A 134 15.19 9.20 22.45
CA GLU A 134 16.03 10.27 21.89
C GLU A 134 15.53 11.69 22.25
N LEU A 135 14.21 11.94 22.18
CA LEU A 135 13.65 13.27 22.50
C LEU A 135 13.62 13.61 24.00
N LYS A 136 13.98 12.70 24.90
CA LYS A 136 14.27 13.07 26.31
C LYS A 136 15.42 14.08 26.42
N LEU A 137 16.18 14.27 25.34
CA LEU A 137 17.27 15.24 25.21
C LEU A 137 16.83 16.63 24.69
N ASP A 138 15.51 16.88 24.58
CA ASP A 138 14.90 18.20 24.27
C ASP A 138 15.32 18.81 22.91
N LEU A 139 15.54 17.96 21.90
CA LEU A 139 16.09 18.34 20.59
C LEU A 139 15.06 18.83 19.56
N CYS A 140 13.74 18.85 19.85
CA CYS A 140 12.73 19.18 18.85
C CYS A 140 11.47 19.86 19.41
N SER A 141 10.92 20.82 18.64
CA SER A 141 9.66 21.51 18.93
C SER A 141 8.40 20.70 18.62
N PHE A 142 8.54 19.55 17.96
CA PHE A 142 7.43 18.69 17.56
C PHE A 142 7.17 17.61 18.60
N SER A 143 5.89 17.22 18.75
CA SER A 143 5.54 16.10 19.65
C SER A 143 6.06 14.77 19.10
N VAL A 144 6.46 13.87 20.01
CA VAL A 144 6.87 12.49 19.67
C VAL A 144 5.82 11.81 18.79
N ASP A 145 4.54 11.97 19.13
CA ASP A 145 3.42 11.39 18.39
C ASP A 145 3.38 11.94 16.95
N ALA A 146 3.56 13.25 16.74
CA ALA A 146 3.57 13.82 15.40
C ALA A 146 4.71 13.26 14.54
N ILE A 147 5.92 13.17 15.09
CA ILE A 147 7.10 12.63 14.39
C ILE A 147 6.87 11.16 14.00
N VAL A 148 6.35 10.36 14.92
CA VAL A 148 6.10 8.92 14.69
C VAL A 148 5.02 8.73 13.63
N LYS A 149 3.89 9.44 13.74
CA LYS A 149 2.77 9.33 12.79
C LYS A 149 3.19 9.79 11.39
N SER A 150 3.85 10.95 11.27
CA SER A 150 4.28 11.48 9.98
C SER A 150 5.32 10.59 9.30
N THR A 151 6.27 10.03 10.07
CA THR A 151 7.30 9.13 9.53
C THR A 151 6.68 7.84 9.01
N CYS A 152 5.76 7.22 9.77
CA CYS A 152 5.05 6.03 9.30
C CYS A 152 4.26 6.32 8.02
N LEU A 153 3.55 7.45 7.96
CA LEU A 153 2.78 7.83 6.77
C LEU A 153 3.68 8.10 5.55
N ALA A 154 4.84 8.73 5.75
CA ALA A 154 5.81 8.95 4.68
C ALA A 154 6.37 7.64 4.12
N ILE A 155 6.74 6.68 4.98
CA ILE A 155 7.20 5.35 4.56
C ILE A 155 6.06 4.61 3.83
N PHE A 156 4.84 4.70 4.34
CA PHE A 156 3.67 4.10 3.71
C PHE A 156 3.48 4.59 2.27
N ALA A 157 3.49 5.92 2.07
CA ALA A 157 3.35 6.53 0.76
C ALA A 157 4.47 6.10 -0.21
N ALA A 158 5.71 6.21 0.25
CA ALA A 158 6.89 5.90 -0.56
C ALA A 158 6.93 4.43 -0.98
N ALA A 159 6.66 3.51 -0.07
CA ALA A 159 6.75 2.07 -0.32
C ALA A 159 5.61 1.56 -1.22
N SER A 160 4.43 2.18 -1.17
CA SER A 160 3.26 1.67 -1.88
C SER A 160 3.35 1.85 -3.39
N HIS A 161 3.49 3.10 -3.88
CA HIS A 161 3.47 3.37 -5.33
C HIS A 161 4.69 2.83 -6.05
N THR A 162 5.89 3.03 -5.49
CA THR A 162 7.14 2.67 -6.15
C THR A 162 7.28 1.16 -6.34
N THR A 163 6.92 0.38 -5.31
CA THR A 163 6.98 -1.09 -5.36
C THR A 163 5.96 -1.64 -6.35
N THR A 164 4.73 -1.13 -6.37
CA THR A 164 3.72 -1.51 -7.36
C THR A 164 4.24 -1.34 -8.78
N VAL A 165 4.76 -0.15 -9.12
CA VAL A 165 5.21 0.13 -10.49
C VAL A 165 6.42 -0.73 -10.85
N THR A 166 7.38 -0.86 -9.93
CA THR A 166 8.57 -1.71 -10.13
C THR A 166 8.18 -3.17 -10.40
N LEU A 167 7.29 -3.74 -9.59
CA LEU A 167 6.83 -5.12 -9.77
C LEU A 167 5.98 -5.31 -11.03
N THR A 168 5.19 -4.29 -11.40
CA THR A 168 4.40 -4.32 -12.65
C THR A 168 5.34 -4.38 -13.86
N TRP A 169 6.38 -3.56 -13.90
CA TRP A 169 7.39 -3.60 -14.96
C TRP A 169 8.17 -4.92 -14.95
N ALA A 170 8.56 -5.41 -13.77
CA ALA A 170 9.26 -6.69 -13.64
C ALA A 170 8.42 -7.85 -14.19
N LEU A 171 7.12 -7.91 -13.88
CA LEU A 171 6.21 -8.93 -14.42
C LEU A 171 6.01 -8.80 -15.93
N ALA A 172 5.87 -7.58 -16.46
CA ALA A 172 5.80 -7.36 -17.90
C ALA A 172 7.05 -7.88 -18.63
N LEU A 173 8.25 -7.63 -18.05
CA LEU A 173 9.51 -8.13 -18.59
C LEU A 173 9.61 -9.67 -18.55
N ILE A 174 9.18 -10.29 -17.45
CA ILE A 174 9.20 -11.75 -17.27
C ILE A 174 8.27 -12.44 -18.28
N VAL A 175 7.07 -11.88 -18.52
CA VAL A 175 6.12 -12.47 -19.48
C VAL A 175 6.62 -12.28 -20.93
N ASN A 176 7.25 -11.14 -21.24
CA ASN A 176 7.86 -10.92 -22.57
C ASN A 176 9.11 -11.77 -22.83
N ASN A 177 9.81 -12.22 -21.78
CA ASN A 177 11.03 -13.02 -21.90
C ASN A 177 10.91 -14.26 -20.98
N PRO A 178 10.32 -15.37 -21.45
CA PRO A 178 9.91 -16.47 -20.58
C PRO A 178 10.88 -17.68 -20.52
N PRO A 179 12.09 -17.63 -19.90
CA PRO A 179 12.75 -18.84 -19.40
C PRO A 179 12.15 -19.41 -18.10
N SER A 180 10.93 -19.02 -17.70
CA SER A 180 10.09 -19.64 -16.65
C SER A 180 10.67 -19.66 -15.22
N ILE A 181 10.47 -18.58 -14.45
CA ILE A 181 10.86 -18.50 -13.01
C ILE A 181 9.64 -18.54 -12.07
N ILE A 182 8.41 -18.41 -12.57
CA ILE A 182 7.22 -18.34 -11.71
C ILE A 182 6.67 -19.75 -11.43
N HIS A 183 6.96 -20.25 -10.23
CA HIS A 183 6.58 -21.61 -9.82
C HIS A 183 5.12 -21.72 -9.33
N GLY A 184 4.53 -20.64 -8.84
CA GLY A 184 3.20 -20.68 -8.21
C GLY A 184 2.02 -20.54 -9.18
N PHE A 185 2.18 -19.80 -10.27
CA PHE A 185 1.09 -19.48 -11.20
C PHE A 185 1.59 -19.53 -12.64
N GLU A 186 0.71 -19.94 -13.53
CA GLU A 186 0.86 -19.75 -14.96
C GLU A 186 0.32 -18.37 -15.32
N LEU A 187 1.16 -17.57 -15.99
CA LEU A 187 0.81 -16.25 -16.48
C LEU A 187 0.92 -16.26 -18.00
N GLN A 188 -0.14 -15.82 -18.68
CA GLN A 188 -0.17 -15.71 -20.14
C GLN A 188 -0.70 -14.35 -20.57
N ASN A 189 -0.16 -13.80 -21.65
CA ASN A 189 -0.74 -12.64 -22.31
C ASN A 189 -2.03 -13.08 -23.03
N PRO A 190 -3.21 -12.45 -22.76
CA PRO A 190 -4.44 -12.74 -23.48
C PRO A 190 -4.31 -12.70 -25.02
N SER A 191 -3.51 -11.78 -25.55
CA SER A 191 -3.35 -11.58 -26.99
C SER A 191 -2.27 -12.46 -27.62
N ASN A 192 -1.47 -13.18 -26.83
CA ASN A 192 -0.30 -13.96 -27.28
C ASN A 192 0.76 -13.15 -28.07
N GLU A 193 0.68 -11.81 -28.01
CA GLU A 193 1.66 -10.86 -28.57
C GLU A 193 2.68 -10.43 -27.49
N LEU A 194 3.66 -9.60 -27.86
CA LEU A 194 4.50 -8.94 -26.86
C LEU A 194 3.67 -7.92 -26.08
N ILE A 195 3.80 -7.91 -24.76
CA ILE A 195 3.23 -6.88 -23.90
C ILE A 195 3.83 -5.53 -24.29
N ASP A 196 2.96 -4.55 -24.51
CA ASP A 196 3.35 -3.17 -24.75
C ASP A 196 4.19 -2.62 -23.60
N MET A 197 5.37 -2.09 -23.91
CA MET A 197 6.33 -1.55 -22.95
C MET A 197 6.39 -0.02 -22.98
N THR A 198 5.37 0.64 -23.53
CA THR A 198 5.29 2.10 -23.58
C THR A 198 5.07 2.68 -22.18
N GLU A 199 5.84 3.71 -21.85
CA GLU A 199 5.72 4.48 -20.61
C GLU A 199 4.70 5.62 -20.77
N SER A 200 3.98 5.92 -19.70
CA SER A 200 3.12 7.11 -19.60
C SER A 200 3.76 8.17 -18.69
N PRO A 201 3.46 9.46 -18.92
CA PRO A 201 3.90 10.52 -18.01
C PRO A 201 3.38 10.29 -16.59
N GLY A 202 4.24 10.45 -15.59
CA GLY A 202 3.86 10.36 -14.18
C GLY A 202 5.05 10.33 -13.23
N PHE A 203 4.76 10.41 -11.92
CA PHE A 203 5.79 10.47 -10.86
C PHE A 203 6.72 9.25 -10.82
N THR A 204 6.26 8.10 -11.30
CA THR A 204 6.98 6.82 -11.25
C THR A 204 7.04 6.11 -12.61
N THR A 205 6.94 6.84 -13.73
CA THR A 205 6.94 6.24 -15.09
C THR A 205 5.99 5.03 -15.23
N PRO A 206 4.67 5.21 -14.97
CA PRO A 206 3.72 4.11 -15.07
C PRO A 206 3.58 3.58 -16.50
N LYS A 207 3.16 2.32 -16.68
CA LYS A 207 2.85 1.77 -18.01
C LYS A 207 1.72 2.57 -18.67
N ALA A 208 1.81 2.79 -19.98
CA ALA A 208 0.78 3.45 -20.76
C ALA A 208 -0.48 2.60 -20.95
N THR A 209 -0.31 1.28 -21.00
CA THR A 209 -1.40 0.31 -21.09
C THR A 209 -1.44 -0.56 -19.83
N PRO A 210 -2.66 -0.92 -19.33
CA PRO A 210 -2.80 -1.84 -18.21
C PRO A 210 -2.10 -3.18 -18.48
N LEU A 211 -1.50 -3.77 -17.44
CA LEU A 211 -0.95 -5.12 -17.53
C LEU A 211 -2.02 -6.13 -17.14
N GLU A 212 -2.75 -6.61 -18.15
CA GLU A 212 -3.75 -7.67 -18.00
C GLU A 212 -3.13 -9.02 -18.33
N LEU A 213 -3.17 -9.96 -17.38
CA LEU A 213 -2.65 -11.31 -17.59
C LEU A 213 -3.74 -12.35 -17.30
N LEU A 214 -3.74 -13.42 -18.10
CA LEU A 214 -4.45 -14.65 -17.77
C LEU A 214 -3.64 -15.39 -16.70
N VAL A 215 -4.30 -15.73 -15.59
CA VAL A 215 -3.68 -16.35 -14.42
C VAL A 215 -4.35 -17.69 -14.15
N ALA A 216 -3.54 -18.74 -13.91
CA ALA A 216 -3.97 -20.04 -13.44
C ALA A 216 -3.04 -20.57 -12.32
N PRO A 217 -3.56 -21.14 -11.22
CA PRO A 217 -2.74 -21.75 -10.19
C PRO A 217 -2.05 -23.00 -10.73
N ARG A 218 -0.77 -23.19 -10.40
CA ARG A 218 0.01 -24.39 -10.77
C ARG A 218 0.03 -25.45 -9.69
N LEU A 219 -0.22 -25.07 -8.44
CA LEU A 219 -0.13 -25.96 -7.28
C LEU A 219 -1.52 -26.45 -6.86
N LEU A 220 -1.54 -27.50 -6.04
CA LEU A 220 -2.78 -28.01 -5.44
C LEU A 220 -3.40 -26.96 -4.49
N PRO A 221 -4.74 -26.89 -4.36
CA PRO A 221 -5.44 -25.93 -3.48
C PRO A 221 -4.89 -25.86 -2.05
N GLN A 222 -4.47 -27.01 -1.50
CA GLN A 222 -3.91 -27.15 -0.16
C GLN A 222 -2.62 -26.33 0.04
N MET A 223 -1.85 -26.12 -1.03
CA MET A 223 -0.61 -25.34 -1.00
C MET A 223 -0.86 -23.83 -0.92
N TYR A 224 -2.10 -23.38 -1.17
CA TYR A 224 -2.52 -21.98 -0.99
C TYR A 224 -3.28 -21.78 0.34
N GLY A 225 -3.35 -22.80 1.21
CA GLY A 225 -3.98 -22.69 2.53
C GLY A 225 -5.50 -22.89 2.53
N GLU A 226 -6.08 -23.50 1.49
CA GLU A 226 -7.47 -23.97 1.52
C GLU A 226 -7.54 -25.47 1.81
N SER A 227 -8.21 -25.83 2.91
CA SER A 227 -8.60 -27.20 3.22
C SER A 227 -9.82 -27.57 2.38
N THR A 228 -9.80 -28.75 1.75
CA THR A 228 -10.93 -29.34 0.99
C THR A 228 -12.23 -29.38 1.77
#